data_AF-A0A521WIB0-F1
#
_entry.id   AF-A0A521WIB0-F1
#
_cell.length_a   1.000
_cell.length_b   1.000
_cell.length_c   1.000
_cell.angle_alpha   90.00
_cell.angle_beta   90.00
_cell.angle_gamma   90.00
#
_symmetry.space_group_name_H-M   'P 1'
#
loop_
_entity.id
_entity.type
_entity.pdbx_description
1 polymer ?
#
loop_
_entity_poly.entity_id
_entity_poly.type
_entity_poly.pdbx_seq_one_letter_code
_entity_poly.pdbx_strand_id
1 'polypeptide(L)'
;MRAILLCCGVMALAGCTAGAAVVPACCEDPAAFPFQTLPERGQVEVRIDRGSPVFQFQSGASPFTAFELPRATVPYQVRVKSLFNAAAPGTVFYPVMAVLDETFIVLRLTGLDNLRVETALATPGGETGLATTMTVDPATERGRYLVVFTPAALLGPLPEGRRENDLLTPATLAWLEQRGDAVVPPSRRGRLQITVAPQSTGSAHP
;
A
#
# COMPACT_ATOMS: atom_id res chain seq x y z
N MET A 1 -48.28 -16.25 -53.98
CA MET A 1 -49.01 -15.55 -52.90
C MET A 1 -48.33 -15.96 -51.59
N ARG A 2 -47.36 -15.21 -51.05
CA ARG A 2 -47.44 -14.01 -50.18
C ARG A 2 -48.29 -14.20 -48.90
N ALA A 3 -47.58 -14.34 -47.77
CA ALA A 3 -47.81 -13.76 -46.42
C ALA A 3 -46.80 -14.46 -45.49
N ILE A 4 -45.58 -13.97 -45.22
CA ILE A 4 -45.18 -12.79 -44.43
C ILE A 4 -46.10 -12.54 -43.24
N LEU A 5 -45.72 -13.11 -42.08
CA LEU A 5 -46.13 -12.61 -40.77
C LEU A 5 -44.91 -11.93 -40.14
N LEU A 6 -44.96 -10.60 -40.06
CA LEU A 6 -44.09 -9.77 -39.24
C LEU A 6 -44.35 -10.10 -37.76
N CYS A 7 -43.30 -10.37 -36.99
CA CYS A 7 -43.27 -10.04 -35.58
C CYS A 7 -42.30 -8.88 -35.40
N CYS A 8 -42.88 -7.71 -35.12
CA CYS A 8 -42.17 -6.47 -34.80
C CYS A 8 -42.25 -6.25 -33.28
N GLY A 9 -41.15 -5.80 -32.67
CA GLY A 9 -41.07 -5.32 -31.29
C GLY A 9 -40.80 -6.45 -30.28
N VAL A 10 -39.77 -6.42 -29.45
CA VAL A 10 -39.22 -5.30 -28.66
C VAL A 10 -37.70 -5.45 -28.57
N MET A 11 -36.98 -4.41 -29.00
CA MET A 11 -35.54 -4.28 -28.80
C MET A 11 -35.32 -3.80 -27.36
N ALA A 12 -35.19 -4.72 -26.41
CA ALA A 12 -34.72 -4.38 -25.08
C ALA A 12 -33.22 -4.08 -25.18
N LEU A 13 -32.88 -2.78 -25.13
CA LEU A 13 -31.54 -2.32 -24.79
C LEU A 13 -31.23 -2.79 -23.37
N ALA A 14 -30.75 -4.01 -23.23
CA ALA A 14 -30.03 -4.43 -22.05
C ALA A 14 -28.71 -3.66 -22.06
N GLY A 15 -28.74 -2.49 -21.42
CA GLY A 15 -27.53 -1.78 -21.03
C GLY A 15 -26.66 -2.76 -20.26
N CYS A 16 -25.51 -3.09 -20.83
CA CYS A 16 -24.48 -3.81 -20.13
C CYS A 16 -23.90 -2.81 -19.11
N THR A 17 -24.55 -2.68 -17.96
CA THR A 17 -23.93 -2.02 -16.81
C THR A 17 -22.73 -2.87 -16.45
N ALA A 18 -21.54 -2.38 -16.78
CA ALA A 18 -20.29 -2.92 -16.29
C ALA A 18 -20.30 -2.80 -14.77
N GLY A 19 -20.86 -3.81 -14.10
CA GLY A 19 -20.70 -3.98 -12.67
C GLY A 19 -19.21 -4.07 -12.40
N ALA A 20 -18.70 -3.14 -11.60
CA ALA A 20 -17.33 -3.22 -11.10
C ALA A 20 -17.20 -4.56 -10.40
N ALA A 21 -16.49 -5.51 -11.02
CA ALA A 21 -16.19 -6.79 -10.41
C ALA A 21 -15.46 -6.50 -9.09
N VAL A 22 -16.13 -6.75 -7.98
CA VAL A 22 -15.52 -6.74 -6.65
C VAL A 22 -14.48 -7.84 -6.72
N VAL A 23 -13.20 -7.46 -6.82
CA VAL A 23 -12.10 -8.40 -6.71
C VAL A 23 -12.23 -8.99 -5.30
N PRO A 24 -12.49 -10.30 -5.15
CA PRO A 24 -12.63 -10.88 -3.83
C PRO A 24 -11.37 -10.57 -3.04
N ALA A 25 -11.54 -10.13 -1.78
CA ALA A 25 -10.42 -10.02 -0.87
C ALA A 25 -9.70 -11.36 -0.89
N CYS A 26 -8.41 -11.34 -1.17
CA CYS A 26 -7.63 -12.57 -1.38
C CYS A 26 -7.57 -13.42 -0.10
N CYS A 27 -7.83 -12.80 1.04
CA CYS A 27 -7.69 -13.37 2.38
C CYS A 27 -8.75 -12.74 3.30
N GLU A 28 -9.44 -13.55 4.10
CA GLU A 28 -10.29 -13.05 5.20
C GLU A 28 -9.45 -12.76 6.46
N ASP A 29 -8.28 -13.37 6.58
CA ASP A 29 -7.42 -13.32 7.76
C ASP A 29 -5.95 -12.98 7.40
N PRO A 30 -5.25 -12.15 8.22
CA PRO A 30 -3.84 -11.85 8.04
C PRO A 30 -2.89 -13.05 7.97
N ALA A 31 -3.22 -14.17 8.60
CA ALA A 31 -2.43 -15.40 8.54
C ALA A 31 -2.38 -16.01 7.12
N ALA A 32 -3.35 -15.68 6.27
CA ALA A 32 -3.42 -16.15 4.90
C ALA A 32 -2.70 -15.22 3.89
N PHE A 33 -2.06 -14.13 4.36
CA PHE A 33 -1.38 -13.22 3.46
C PHE A 33 -0.22 -13.90 2.72
N PRO A 34 0.02 -13.56 1.45
CA PRO A 34 1.14 -14.10 0.67
C PRO A 34 2.46 -13.43 1.09
N PHE A 35 3.01 -13.84 2.23
CA PHE A 35 4.25 -13.28 2.76
C PHE A 35 5.46 -13.69 1.91
N GLN A 36 6.24 -12.69 1.50
CA GLN A 36 7.55 -12.87 0.86
C GLN A 36 8.67 -12.67 1.89
N THR A 37 9.70 -13.49 1.91
CA THR A 37 10.81 -13.28 2.84
C THR A 37 11.67 -12.09 2.41
N LEU A 38 11.90 -11.12 3.31
CA LEU A 38 12.86 -10.06 3.08
C LEU A 38 14.29 -10.56 3.31
N PRO A 39 15.27 -10.08 2.52
CA PRO A 39 16.67 -10.40 2.74
C PRO A 39 17.17 -9.75 4.04
N GLU A 40 18.18 -10.35 4.68
CA GLU A 40 18.81 -9.77 5.87
C GLU A 40 19.44 -8.41 5.61
N ARG A 41 19.94 -8.20 4.38
CA ARG A 41 20.47 -6.92 3.88
C ARG A 41 20.23 -6.82 2.39
N GLY A 42 20.01 -5.60 1.91
CA GLY A 42 19.86 -5.30 0.49
C GLY A 42 18.49 -4.77 0.16
N GLN A 43 18.05 -5.02 -1.06
CA GLN A 43 16.85 -4.41 -1.62
C GLN A 43 16.02 -5.43 -2.39
N VAL A 44 14.69 -5.31 -2.30
CA VAL A 44 13.73 -6.01 -3.12
C VAL A 44 12.80 -4.99 -3.78
N GLU A 45 12.44 -5.23 -5.04
CA GLU A 45 11.43 -4.45 -5.74
C GLU A 45 10.13 -5.25 -5.88
N VAL A 46 9.01 -4.61 -5.61
CA VAL A 46 7.68 -5.21 -5.70
C VAL A 46 6.75 -4.27 -6.44
N ARG A 47 5.88 -4.82 -7.29
CA ARG A 47 4.84 -4.07 -7.97
C ARG A 47 3.48 -4.36 -7.34
N ILE A 48 2.76 -3.30 -6.98
CA ILE A 48 1.34 -3.37 -6.65
C ILE A 48 0.55 -2.99 -7.89
N ASP A 49 -0.17 -3.95 -8.46
CA ASP A 49 -0.97 -3.79 -9.68
C ASP A 49 -2.37 -4.41 -9.54
N ARG A 50 -3.05 -4.72 -10.65
CA ARG A 50 -4.42 -5.26 -10.63
C ARG A 50 -4.49 -6.69 -10.10
N GLY A 51 -3.40 -7.44 -10.16
CA GLY A 51 -3.32 -8.81 -9.65
C GLY A 51 -2.88 -8.88 -8.19
N SER A 52 -2.57 -7.75 -7.56
CA SER A 52 -2.13 -7.73 -6.17
C SER A 52 -3.26 -8.05 -5.20
N PRO A 53 -2.94 -8.72 -4.08
CA PRO A 53 -3.91 -9.05 -3.04
C PRO A 53 -4.55 -7.78 -2.46
N VAL A 54 -5.85 -7.86 -2.15
CA VAL A 54 -6.63 -6.79 -1.51
C VAL A 54 -7.16 -7.30 -0.18
N PHE A 55 -7.04 -6.49 0.86
CA PHE A 55 -7.53 -6.80 2.20
C PHE A 55 -8.41 -5.67 2.76
N GLN A 56 -9.39 -6.04 3.58
CA GLN A 56 -10.26 -5.11 4.28
C GLN A 56 -9.59 -4.62 5.56
N PHE A 57 -8.78 -3.56 5.46
CA PHE A 57 -8.19 -2.91 6.63
C PHE A 57 -9.24 -2.08 7.38
N GLN A 58 -8.90 -1.65 8.60
CA GLN A 58 -9.72 -0.71 9.38
C GLN A 58 -9.99 0.60 8.62
N SER A 59 -9.05 1.05 7.78
CA SER A 59 -9.22 2.24 6.94
C SER A 59 -10.08 2.01 5.69
N GLY A 60 -10.51 0.77 5.43
CA GLY A 60 -11.17 0.32 4.20
C GLY A 60 -10.33 -0.64 3.36
N ALA A 61 -10.92 -1.15 2.27
CA ALA A 61 -10.26 -2.10 1.36
C ALA A 61 -9.11 -1.46 0.56
N SER A 62 -7.93 -2.08 0.66
CA SER A 62 -6.71 -1.60 0.01
C SER A 62 -5.85 -2.75 -0.53
N PRO A 63 -5.23 -2.59 -1.72
CA PRO A 63 -4.21 -3.52 -2.16
C PRO A 63 -2.94 -3.40 -1.32
N PHE A 64 -2.26 -4.52 -1.14
CA PHE A 64 -1.09 -4.58 -0.28
C PHE A 64 0.00 -5.50 -0.82
N THR A 65 1.15 -5.45 -0.17
CA THR A 65 2.17 -6.50 -0.22
C THR A 65 2.58 -6.85 1.21
N ALA A 66 2.98 -8.10 1.44
CA ALA A 66 3.31 -8.59 2.76
C ALA A 66 4.63 -9.34 2.75
N PHE A 67 5.37 -9.22 3.84
CA PHE A 67 6.70 -9.79 3.98
C PHE A 67 6.94 -10.44 5.33
N GLU A 68 7.79 -11.44 5.36
CA GLU A 68 8.45 -11.89 6.59
C GLU A 68 9.67 -11.03 6.84
N LEU A 69 9.79 -10.51 8.06
CA LEU A 69 10.95 -9.75 8.50
C LEU A 69 12.17 -10.67 8.73
N PRO A 70 13.40 -10.19 8.48
CA PRO A 70 14.61 -10.97 8.74
C PRO A 70 14.68 -11.48 10.19
N ARG A 71 15.28 -12.67 10.38
CA ARG A 71 15.61 -13.20 11.72
C ARG A 71 16.96 -12.67 12.21
N ALA A 72 17.14 -11.35 12.13
CA ALA A 72 18.36 -10.70 12.60
C ALA A 72 18.42 -10.71 14.13
N THR A 73 19.64 -10.72 14.68
CA THR A 73 19.90 -10.62 16.13
C THR A 73 20.31 -9.22 16.57
N VAL A 74 20.47 -8.30 15.61
CA VAL A 74 20.87 -6.90 15.83
C VAL A 74 19.84 -5.95 15.20
N PRO A 75 19.72 -4.71 15.70
CA PRO A 75 18.82 -3.73 15.12
C PRO A 75 19.10 -3.43 13.64
N TYR A 76 18.03 -3.27 12.88
CA TYR A 76 18.09 -2.95 11.46
C TYR A 76 17.00 -1.94 11.07
N GLN A 77 17.16 -1.32 9.92
CA GLN A 77 16.18 -0.43 9.33
C GLN A 77 15.50 -1.10 8.15
N VAL A 78 14.18 -0.96 8.10
CA VAL A 78 13.38 -1.25 6.92
C VAL A 78 12.89 0.06 6.33
N ARG A 79 13.21 0.27 5.07
CA ARG A 79 12.80 1.46 4.32
C ARG A 79 11.94 1.02 3.15
N VAL A 80 10.78 1.65 2.98
CA VAL A 80 9.88 1.42 1.87
C VAL A 80 9.74 2.70 1.08
N LYS A 81 10.13 2.67 -0.20
CA LYS A 81 9.99 3.77 -1.14
C LYS A 81 9.01 3.41 -2.24
N SER A 82 7.93 4.17 -2.35
CA SER A 82 7.06 4.14 -3.52
C SER A 82 7.58 5.07 -4.60
N LEU A 83 7.98 4.50 -5.73
CA LEU A 83 8.54 5.24 -6.86
C LEU A 83 7.44 6.02 -7.58
N PHE A 84 7.74 7.26 -7.97
CA PHE A 84 6.85 8.05 -8.80
C PHE A 84 6.93 7.52 -10.22
N ASN A 85 5.78 7.35 -10.87
CA ASN A 85 5.76 6.89 -12.25
C ASN A 85 6.15 8.05 -13.19
N ALA A 86 7.38 8.04 -13.70
CA ALA A 86 7.84 9.02 -14.68
C ALA A 86 7.03 9.00 -16.00
N ALA A 87 6.44 7.85 -16.37
CA ALA A 87 5.65 7.69 -17.60
C ALA A 87 4.15 8.00 -17.42
N ALA A 88 3.67 8.10 -16.19
CA ALA A 88 2.31 8.53 -15.87
C ALA A 88 2.38 9.50 -14.68
N PRO A 89 2.82 10.74 -14.92
CA PRO A 89 2.95 11.74 -13.88
C PRO A 89 1.58 11.96 -13.23
N GLY A 90 1.56 12.02 -11.89
CA GLY A 90 0.40 12.50 -11.16
C GLY A 90 -0.30 11.48 -10.27
N THR A 91 0.23 10.27 -10.07
CA THR A 91 -0.24 9.44 -8.93
C THR A 91 0.89 8.67 -8.24
N VAL A 92 0.72 8.35 -6.96
CA VAL A 92 1.69 7.55 -6.19
C VAL A 92 1.00 6.65 -5.16
N PHE A 93 1.56 5.47 -4.92
CA PHE A 93 1.18 4.66 -3.77
C PHE A 93 1.70 5.29 -2.47
N TYR A 94 0.87 5.40 -1.44
CA TYR A 94 1.24 6.01 -0.16
C TYR A 94 1.60 4.92 0.86
N PRO A 95 2.89 4.52 0.98
CA PRO A 95 3.25 3.37 1.77
C PRO A 95 3.07 3.63 3.27
N VAL A 96 2.15 2.89 3.88
CA VAL A 96 2.09 2.70 5.33
C VAL A 96 2.58 1.29 5.63
N MET A 97 3.44 1.18 6.64
CA MET A 97 4.01 -0.08 7.11
C MET A 97 3.34 -0.50 8.42
N ALA A 98 2.67 -1.66 8.41
CA ALA A 98 2.19 -2.33 9.61
C ALA A 98 3.15 -3.46 9.98
N VAL A 99 3.64 -3.48 11.21
CA VAL A 99 4.43 -4.59 11.75
C VAL A 99 3.51 -5.47 12.58
N LEU A 100 3.51 -6.77 12.29
CA LEU A 100 2.71 -7.77 12.98
C LEU A 100 3.64 -8.76 13.72
N ASP A 101 3.14 -9.34 14.81
CA ASP A 101 3.82 -10.44 15.52
C ASP A 101 3.53 -11.82 14.90
N GLU A 102 4.02 -12.89 15.53
CA GLU A 102 3.81 -14.29 15.10
C GLU A 102 2.33 -14.73 15.10
N THR A 103 1.47 -14.01 15.82
CA THR A 103 0.02 -14.25 15.86
C THR A 103 -0.74 -13.32 14.90
N PHE A 104 -0.02 -12.59 14.05
CA PHE A 104 -0.54 -11.63 13.08
C PHE A 104 -1.27 -10.43 13.71
N ILE A 105 -0.97 -10.11 14.96
CA ILE A 105 -1.49 -8.92 15.64
C ILE A 105 -0.60 -7.72 15.29
N VAL A 106 -1.21 -6.60 14.93
CA VAL A 106 -0.48 -5.35 14.62
C VAL A 106 0.17 -4.80 15.90
N LEU A 107 1.50 -4.76 15.91
CA LEU A 107 2.31 -4.17 16.97
C LEU A 107 2.52 -2.67 16.76
N ARG A 108 2.71 -2.25 15.51
CA ARG A 108 2.94 -0.85 15.15
C ARG A 108 2.48 -0.54 13.73
N LEU A 109 2.20 0.73 13.49
CA LEU A 109 1.89 1.28 12.18
C LEU A 109 2.67 2.58 11.98
N THR A 110 3.29 2.79 10.82
CA THR A 110 3.85 4.12 10.51
C THR A 110 2.74 5.11 10.17
N GLY A 111 2.81 6.33 10.70
CA GLY A 111 1.93 7.42 10.29
C GLY A 111 2.31 8.02 8.93
N LEU A 112 1.39 8.76 8.32
CA LEU A 112 1.64 9.48 7.06
C LEU A 112 2.61 10.65 7.26
N ASP A 113 2.68 11.19 8.47
CA ASP A 113 3.64 12.20 8.89
C ASP A 113 5.10 11.71 8.85
N ASN A 114 5.34 10.40 8.80
CA ASN A 114 6.66 9.81 8.55
C ASN A 114 7.05 9.80 7.06
N LEU A 115 6.13 10.12 6.15
CA LEU A 115 6.39 10.09 4.70
C LEU A 115 7.24 11.28 4.27
N ARG A 116 8.31 10.98 3.54
CA ARG A 116 9.25 11.96 2.97
C ARG A 116 9.34 11.78 1.47
N VAL A 117 9.31 12.89 0.74
CA VAL A 117 9.66 12.87 -0.69
C VAL A 117 11.17 12.77 -0.77
N GLU A 118 11.65 11.75 -1.46
CA GLU A 118 13.05 11.60 -1.77
C GLU A 118 13.29 11.78 -3.26
N THR A 119 14.23 12.63 -3.60
CA THR A 119 14.60 12.92 -4.99
C THR A 119 15.59 11.87 -5.51
N ALA A 120 15.61 11.69 -6.84
CA ALA A 120 16.56 10.83 -7.54
C ALA A 120 18.04 11.08 -7.15
N LEU A 121 18.39 12.34 -6.86
CA LEU A 121 19.76 12.74 -6.52
C LEU A 121 20.23 12.28 -5.12
N ALA A 122 19.31 11.81 -4.27
CA ALA A 122 19.67 11.29 -2.95
C ALA A 122 20.41 9.93 -3.01
N THR A 123 20.43 9.27 -4.17
CA THR A 123 21.13 8.00 -4.37
C THR A 123 21.59 7.90 -5.82
N PRO A 124 22.85 7.55 -6.14
CA PRO A 124 23.27 7.35 -7.53
C PRO A 124 22.39 6.31 -8.24
N GLY A 125 21.77 6.70 -9.36
CA GLY A 125 20.78 5.86 -10.07
C GLY A 125 19.41 5.75 -9.38
N GLY A 126 19.16 6.54 -8.34
CA GLY A 126 17.90 6.54 -7.60
C GLY A 126 16.76 7.18 -8.40
N GLU A 127 15.54 6.71 -8.18
CA GLU A 127 14.32 7.33 -8.69
C GLU A 127 13.66 8.20 -7.63
N THR A 128 12.93 9.25 -8.04
CA THR A 128 12.13 10.05 -7.11
C THR A 128 10.97 9.22 -6.57
N GLY A 129 10.68 9.33 -5.28
CA GLY A 129 9.60 8.58 -4.66
C GLY A 129 9.18 9.10 -3.30
N LEU A 130 8.12 8.52 -2.75
CA LEU A 130 7.66 8.75 -1.39
C LEU A 130 8.14 7.62 -0.50
N ALA A 131 8.91 7.95 0.53
CA ALA A 131 9.56 6.99 1.40
C ALA A 131 9.08 7.07 2.84
N THR A 132 9.08 5.93 3.51
CA THR A 132 8.91 5.80 4.95
C THR A 132 9.95 4.80 5.46
N THR A 133 10.45 5.02 6.67
CA THR A 133 11.49 4.19 7.29
C THR A 133 11.07 3.83 8.70
N MET A 134 11.38 2.61 9.12
CA MET A 134 11.27 2.17 10.51
C MET A 134 12.55 1.45 10.93
N THR A 135 12.85 1.57 12.22
CA THR A 135 13.83 0.70 12.88
C THR A 135 13.09 -0.50 13.46
N VAL A 136 13.69 -1.68 13.34
CA VAL A 136 13.29 -2.89 14.03
C VAL A 136 14.43 -3.31 14.95
N ASP A 137 14.13 -3.44 16.23
CA ASP A 137 15.04 -3.95 17.25
C ASP A 137 14.58 -5.33 17.74
N PRO A 138 15.19 -6.42 17.23
CA PRO A 138 14.82 -7.79 17.61
C PRO A 138 14.98 -8.10 19.11
N ALA A 139 15.75 -7.30 19.86
CA ALA A 139 15.95 -7.52 21.28
C ALA A 139 14.76 -7.05 22.12
N THR A 140 14.03 -6.03 21.64
CA THR A 140 12.93 -5.40 22.38
C THR A 140 11.58 -5.58 21.71
N GLU A 141 11.54 -5.97 20.44
CA GLU A 141 10.34 -6.03 19.63
C GLU A 141 10.08 -7.45 19.10
N ARG A 142 8.79 -7.84 19.05
CA ARG A 142 8.34 -9.16 18.59
C ARG A 142 7.88 -9.18 17.13
N GLY A 143 8.24 -8.16 16.35
CA GLY A 143 7.80 -8.03 14.96
C GLY A 143 8.34 -9.16 14.09
N ARG A 144 7.44 -9.86 13.39
CA ARG A 144 7.79 -10.95 12.45
C ARG A 144 7.30 -10.73 11.04
N TYR A 145 6.22 -9.98 10.86
CA TYR A 145 5.69 -9.70 9.53
C TYR A 145 5.55 -8.21 9.29
N LEU A 146 5.65 -7.82 8.03
CA LEU A 146 5.49 -6.46 7.54
C LEU A 146 4.41 -6.46 6.47
N VAL A 147 3.41 -5.62 6.61
CA VAL A 147 2.39 -5.36 5.59
C VAL A 147 2.51 -3.94 5.13
N VAL A 148 2.60 -3.74 3.82
CA VAL A 148 2.71 -2.43 3.19
C VAL A 148 1.46 -2.18 2.36
N PHE A 149 0.72 -1.13 2.70
CA PHE A 149 -0.53 -0.76 2.02
C PHE A 149 -0.69 0.76 1.94
N THR A 150 -1.60 1.24 1.09
CA THR A 150 -2.06 2.64 1.14
C THR A 150 -3.35 2.72 1.96
N PRO A 151 -3.49 3.59 2.98
CA PRO A 151 -4.75 3.72 3.70
C PRO A 151 -5.91 4.02 2.74
N ALA A 152 -7.00 3.25 2.83
CA ALA A 152 -8.11 3.34 1.88
C ALA A 152 -8.86 4.69 1.96
N ALA A 153 -8.85 5.31 3.14
CA ALA A 153 -9.04 6.74 3.38
C ALA A 153 -8.49 7.69 2.29
N LEU A 154 -7.29 7.42 1.77
CA LEU A 154 -6.65 8.24 0.74
C LEU A 154 -7.13 7.88 -0.66
N LEU A 155 -7.58 6.65 -0.89
CA LEU A 155 -7.84 6.09 -2.22
C LEU A 155 -9.20 6.48 -2.81
N GLY A 156 -9.94 7.36 -2.13
CA GLY A 156 -11.32 7.70 -2.47
C GLY A 156 -12.28 6.52 -2.30
N PRO A 157 -13.59 6.75 -2.52
CA PRO A 157 -14.58 5.69 -2.38
C PRO A 157 -14.33 4.54 -3.37
N LEU A 158 -14.36 3.30 -2.87
CA LEU A 158 -14.67 2.14 -3.70
C LEU A 158 -16.14 2.24 -4.15
N PRO A 159 -16.52 1.74 -5.34
CA PRO A 159 -17.92 1.69 -5.71
C PRO A 159 -18.69 0.80 -4.72
N GLU A 160 -19.62 1.44 -4.00
CA GLU A 160 -20.61 0.93 -3.04
C GLU A 160 -20.10 0.45 -1.66
N GLY A 161 -20.58 1.12 -0.60
CA GLY A 161 -20.51 0.60 0.78
C GLY A 161 -19.68 1.39 1.79
N ARG A 162 -19.55 2.73 1.67
CA ARG A 162 -19.00 3.57 2.76
C ARG A 162 -19.84 3.32 4.03
N ARG A 163 -19.24 2.75 5.07
CA ARG A 163 -19.83 2.70 6.41
C ARG A 163 -19.46 3.99 7.14
N GLU A 164 -20.41 4.51 7.89
CA GLU A 164 -20.33 5.79 8.60
C GLU A 164 -19.21 5.87 9.67
N ASN A 165 -18.57 4.74 9.96
CA ASN A 165 -17.44 4.62 10.90
C ASN A 165 -16.04 4.55 10.25
N ASP A 166 -15.90 4.85 8.94
CA ASP A 166 -14.59 4.99 8.29
C ASP A 166 -13.90 6.27 8.78
N LEU A 167 -13.39 6.24 10.02
CA LEU A 167 -12.66 7.36 10.60
C LEU A 167 -11.31 7.48 9.88
N LEU A 168 -11.14 8.56 9.13
CA LEU A 168 -9.80 9.09 8.84
C LEU A 168 -9.10 9.23 10.19
N THR A 169 -7.94 8.56 10.36
CA THR A 169 -7.19 8.74 11.60
C THR A 169 -6.84 10.23 11.73
N PRO A 170 -6.83 10.81 12.95
CA PRO A 170 -6.46 12.21 13.15
C PRO A 170 -5.11 12.57 12.49
N ALA A 171 -4.16 11.62 12.48
CA ALA A 171 -2.89 11.77 11.78
C ALA A 171 -3.04 11.86 10.25
N THR A 172 -3.98 11.10 9.66
CA THR A 172 -4.28 11.16 8.23
C THR A 172 -4.92 12.49 7.86
N LEU A 173 -5.87 12.96 8.68
CA LEU A 173 -6.56 14.22 8.46
C LEU A 173 -5.58 15.40 8.57
N ALA A 174 -4.79 15.46 9.64
CA ALA A 174 -3.79 16.50 9.84
C ALA A 174 -2.75 16.54 8.71
N TRP A 175 -2.35 15.36 8.19
CA TRP A 175 -1.41 15.28 7.08
C TRP A 175 -2.00 15.84 5.77
N LEU A 176 -3.27 15.54 5.47
CA LEU A 176 -3.98 16.07 4.30
C LEU A 176 -4.14 17.59 4.38
N GLU A 177 -4.56 18.10 5.55
CA GLU A 177 -4.74 19.54 5.81
C GLU A 177 -3.43 20.31 5.68
N GLN A 178 -2.31 19.77 6.16
CA GLN A 178 -1.00 20.42 6.09
C GLN A 178 -0.44 20.53 4.67
N ARG A 179 -0.77 19.61 3.77
CA ARG A 179 -0.14 19.56 2.43
C ARG A 179 -0.99 20.15 1.31
N GLY A 180 -2.30 20.31 1.47
CA GLY A 180 -3.17 20.97 0.49
C GLY A 180 -2.94 20.48 -0.95
N ASP A 181 -2.83 21.41 -1.91
CA ASP A 181 -2.63 21.12 -3.35
C ASP A 181 -1.25 20.53 -3.70
N ALA A 182 -0.32 20.42 -2.74
CA ALA A 182 1.02 19.84 -2.96
C ALA A 182 1.05 18.30 -2.81
N VAL A 183 -0.11 17.67 -2.63
CA VAL A 183 -0.26 16.22 -2.49
C VAL A 183 -0.30 15.57 -3.88
N VAL A 184 0.67 14.69 -4.19
CA VAL A 184 0.58 13.85 -5.39
C VAL A 184 -0.62 12.92 -5.23
N PRO A 185 -1.58 12.86 -6.17
CA PRO A 185 -2.77 12.05 -5.99
C PRO A 185 -2.46 10.58 -5.61
N PRO A 186 -3.15 10.02 -4.61
CA PRO A 186 -2.93 8.65 -4.17
C PRO A 186 -3.38 7.62 -5.20
N SER A 187 -2.65 6.52 -5.28
CA SER A 187 -2.91 5.42 -6.20
C SER A 187 -3.03 4.10 -5.46
N ARG A 188 -3.95 3.26 -5.96
CA ARG A 188 -4.05 1.84 -5.58
C ARG A 188 -2.89 1.00 -6.14
N ARG A 189 -2.02 1.58 -6.95
CA ARG A 189 -0.94 0.88 -7.67
C ARG A 189 0.37 1.63 -7.53
N GLY A 190 1.48 0.90 -7.53
CA GLY A 190 2.80 1.50 -7.42
C GLY A 190 3.93 0.50 -7.64
N ARG A 191 5.13 1.03 -7.83
CA ARG A 191 6.37 0.25 -7.69
C ARG A 191 6.97 0.61 -6.34
N LEU A 192 7.23 -0.42 -5.54
CA LEU A 192 7.82 -0.30 -4.22
C LEU A 192 9.25 -0.83 -4.27
N GLN A 193 10.15 -0.11 -3.62
CA GLN A 193 11.51 -0.50 -3.33
C GLN A 193 11.62 -0.67 -1.81
N ILE A 194 11.85 -1.89 -1.35
CA ILE A 194 12.00 -2.23 0.05
C ILE A 194 13.48 -2.48 0.32
N THR A 195 14.08 -1.72 1.23
CA THR A 195 15.48 -1.82 1.60
C THR A 195 15.61 -2.26 3.05
N VAL A 196 16.44 -3.26 3.30
CA VAL A 196 16.87 -3.69 4.63
C VAL A 196 18.35 -3.35 4.79
N ALA A 197 18.68 -2.60 5.84
CA ALA A 197 20.04 -2.22 6.14
C ALA A 197 20.30 -2.32 7.66
N PRO A 198 21.54 -2.61 8.10
CA PRO A 198 21.89 -2.49 9.52
C PRO A 198 21.55 -1.09 10.03
N GLN A 199 21.11 -0.98 11.27
CA GLN A 199 21.01 0.33 11.89
C GLN A 199 22.42 0.88 12.07
N SER A 200 22.78 1.94 11.32
CA SER A 200 24.01 2.65 11.61
C SER A 200 23.86 3.33 12.97
N THR A 201 24.65 2.88 13.96
CA THR A 201 24.93 3.70 15.14
C THR A 201 25.63 4.94 14.64
N GLY A 202 24.92 6.08 14.63
CA GLY A 202 25.55 7.37 14.33
C GLY A 202 26.76 7.53 15.24
N SER A 203 27.94 7.62 14.64
CA SER A 203 29.15 8.05 15.34
C SER A 203 28.89 9.43 15.90
N ALA A 204 28.88 9.54 17.22
CA ALA A 204 29.05 10.82 17.90
C ALA A 204 30.28 11.49 17.28
N HIS A 205 30.06 12.65 16.65
CA HIS A 205 31.16 13.50 16.23
C HIS A 205 31.74 14.12 17.51
N PRO A 206 33.03 13.94 17.82
CA PRO A 206 33.68 14.60 18.96
C PRO A 206 33.71 16.11 18.80
#